data_AF-A0A9E0VK79-F1
#
_entry.id   AF-A0A9E0VK79-F1
#
_cell.length_a   1.000
_cell.length_b   1.000
_cell.length_c   1.000
_cell.angle_alpha   90.00
_cell.angle_beta   90.00
_cell.angle_gamma   90.00
#
_symmetry.space_group_name_H-M   'P 1'
#
loop_
_entity.id
_entity.type
_entity.pdbx_description
1 polymer ?
#
loop_
_entity_poly.entity_id
_entity_poly.type
_entity_poly.pdbx_seq_one_letter_code
_entity_poly.pdbx_strand_id
1 'polypeptide(L)'
;MQGSKPFTIGFVTDPTLSREKTQIALRALNSLRNFAEIRYYPGTLSEDELCDRVKRETLDLLMVPWHNYLHYQKIEAQFGLTRTHGPTMVGYFAEDVSPFEIQEEDHHFRAILIDLNRLTTAEASTIIRSLLRDSTRWGLRPLMQSGTSLHFESWTAQVGLGFRIDTVLNLNEIANSHWAKRANAVRVLVSALWSVIFDNGPGKADRSRSGADRTARAYFEVAADAHCLGFRLCYSEPGWKVKDVLHQFWPGALTRSAAGQILFQYSDMLRVHVDPDSSEIEVVCALFPSGPAERETDILHTLWIEPISNMTRLERFSESPETQEHFHKPLVTHHALIGNAAEKIDELKKQVETKDKEIDELRSKGTVKEQVYIYPSGLDGEQLIDLVNRRLAEIKAKIKSANSQFQALRQDRDEDLKEAGRLMKEIREFQAQQKSWIARLTEIVDGFHQQAVAAAQERSAALAIAEKGLEPEVSEEEQALAAAGTQTREVKTRRPLRKKAA
;
A
#
# COMPACT_ATOMS: atom_id res chain seq x y z
N MET A 1 -8.13 27.94 38.26
CA MET A 1 -6.68 27.66 38.08
C MET A 1 -6.52 26.92 36.76
N GLN A 2 -6.07 27.58 35.70
CA GLN A 2 -5.68 26.89 34.47
C GLN A 2 -4.35 26.18 34.76
N GLY A 3 -4.37 24.86 34.87
CA GLY A 3 -3.14 24.07 34.99
C GLY A 3 -2.24 24.35 33.78
N SER A 4 -0.93 24.47 34.01
CA SER A 4 0.06 24.55 32.95
C SER A 4 -0.15 23.37 32.00
N LYS A 5 -0.24 23.63 30.69
CA LYS A 5 -0.38 22.56 29.70
C LYS A 5 0.91 21.73 29.69
N PRO A 6 0.82 20.40 29.61
CA PRO A 6 1.98 19.53 29.76
C PRO A 6 2.90 19.52 28.53
N PHE A 7 2.46 20.04 27.38
CA PHE A 7 3.21 20.02 26.13
C PHE A 7 3.24 21.40 25.46
N THR A 8 4.32 21.69 24.73
CA THR A 8 4.52 22.89 23.93
C THR A 8 4.85 22.53 22.48
N ILE A 9 4.06 23.06 21.55
CA ILE A 9 4.21 22.87 20.11
C ILE A 9 4.66 24.19 19.49
N GLY A 10 5.80 24.18 18.83
CA GLY A 10 6.21 25.22 17.89
C GLY A 10 5.61 24.98 16.52
N PHE A 11 4.94 25.98 15.93
CA PHE A 11 4.37 25.90 14.59
C PHE A 11 4.91 27.05 13.74
N VAL A 12 5.75 26.73 12.76
CA VAL A 12 6.26 27.70 11.77
C VAL A 12 5.24 27.84 10.65
N THR A 13 4.73 29.05 10.43
CA THR A 13 3.75 29.31 9.38
C THR A 13 4.39 29.23 7.99
N ASP A 14 3.74 28.58 7.03
CA ASP A 14 4.19 28.57 5.64
C ASP A 14 3.73 29.84 4.90
N PRO A 15 4.65 30.72 4.44
CA PRO A 15 4.31 31.93 3.72
C PRO A 15 3.87 31.67 2.27
N THR A 16 4.13 30.48 1.73
CA THR A 16 3.79 30.11 0.34
C THR A 16 2.35 29.62 0.19
N LEU A 17 1.73 29.20 1.30
CA LEU A 17 0.35 28.72 1.29
C LEU A 17 -0.65 29.84 1.01
N SER A 18 -1.70 29.49 0.25
CA SER A 18 -2.86 30.36 0.12
C SER A 18 -3.56 30.53 1.48
N ARG A 19 -4.30 31.64 1.65
CA ARG A 19 -5.07 31.92 2.87
C ARG A 19 -5.97 30.74 3.28
N GLU A 20 -6.58 30.07 2.32
CA GLU A 20 -7.44 28.90 2.59
C GLU A 20 -6.63 27.73 3.17
N LYS A 21 -5.49 27.40 2.57
CA LYS A 21 -4.62 26.31 3.04
C LYS A 21 -4.00 26.62 4.40
N THR A 22 -3.61 27.87 4.64
CA THR A 22 -3.19 28.32 5.97
C THR A 22 -4.28 28.10 7.02
N GLN A 23 -5.55 28.39 6.71
CA GLN A 23 -6.66 28.17 7.63
C GLN A 23 -6.89 26.68 7.92
N ILE A 24 -6.71 25.81 6.92
CA ILE A 24 -6.79 24.36 7.11
C ILE A 24 -5.74 23.89 8.12
N ALA A 25 -4.47 24.25 7.93
CA ALA A 25 -3.40 23.91 8.87
C ALA A 25 -3.68 24.45 10.28
N LEU A 26 -4.08 25.72 10.38
CA LEU A 26 -4.38 26.35 11.67
C LEU A 26 -5.56 25.70 12.40
N ARG A 27 -6.57 25.18 11.70
CA ARG A 27 -7.69 24.43 12.33
C ARG A 27 -7.19 23.15 13.00
N ALA A 28 -6.34 22.38 12.32
CA ALA A 28 -5.72 21.16 12.86
C ALA A 28 -4.84 21.45 14.08
N LEU A 29 -4.12 22.57 14.09
CA LEU A 29 -3.34 22.98 15.26
C LEU A 29 -4.25 23.47 16.38
N ASN A 30 -5.25 24.29 16.08
CA ASN A 30 -6.11 24.89 17.09
C ASN A 30 -6.93 23.87 17.89
N SER A 31 -7.28 22.70 17.32
CA SER A 31 -7.92 21.61 18.06
C SER A 31 -7.05 21.01 19.16
N LEU A 32 -5.73 21.22 19.11
CA LEU A 32 -4.78 20.76 20.12
C LEU A 32 -4.59 21.75 21.27
N ARG A 33 -5.16 22.96 21.21
CA ARG A 33 -4.99 23.97 22.27
C ARG A 33 -5.49 23.50 23.63
N ASN A 34 -6.40 22.56 23.71
CA ASN A 34 -6.85 22.01 25.00
C ASN A 34 -5.84 21.03 25.61
N PHE A 35 -4.87 20.55 24.82
CA PHE A 35 -3.87 19.54 25.19
C PHE A 35 -2.45 20.12 25.29
N ALA A 36 -2.11 21.08 24.43
CA ALA A 36 -0.78 21.68 24.33
C ALA A 36 -0.83 23.21 24.23
N GLU A 37 0.25 23.86 24.65
CA GLU A 37 0.55 25.25 24.33
C GLU A 37 1.04 25.31 22.88
N ILE A 38 0.55 26.27 22.09
CA ILE A 38 0.95 26.42 20.68
C ILE A 38 1.61 27.77 20.52
N ARG A 39 2.87 27.74 20.09
CA ARG A 39 3.68 28.92 19.79
C ARG A 39 3.84 29.05 18.29
N TYR A 40 3.47 30.21 17.76
CA TYR A 40 3.54 30.48 16.34
C TYR A 40 4.83 31.21 16.02
N TYR A 41 5.55 30.70 15.02
CA TYR A 41 6.75 31.32 14.49
C TYR A 41 6.51 31.75 13.04
N PRO A 42 7.01 32.93 12.63
CA PRO A 42 6.90 33.35 11.24
C PRO A 42 7.80 32.49 10.35
N GLY A 43 7.30 32.13 9.17
CA GLY A 43 8.04 31.32 8.19
C GLY A 43 9.22 32.03 7.52
N THR A 44 9.37 33.32 7.77
CA THR A 44 10.52 34.12 7.32
C THR A 44 11.74 33.99 8.22
N LEU A 45 11.66 33.26 9.34
CA LEU A 45 12.82 33.00 10.19
C LEU A 45 13.84 32.15 9.44
N SER A 46 15.10 32.52 9.57
CA SER A 46 16.20 31.65 9.15
C SER A 46 16.31 30.42 10.06
N GLU A 47 16.94 29.36 9.58
CA GLU A 47 17.19 28.15 10.38
C GLU A 47 17.95 28.47 11.67
N ASP A 48 18.95 29.37 11.61
CA ASP A 48 19.76 29.76 12.77
C ASP A 48 18.92 30.47 13.83
N GLU A 49 18.06 31.42 13.42
CA GLU A 49 17.16 32.12 14.35
C GLU A 49 16.14 31.17 14.97
N LEU A 50 15.60 30.25 14.19
CA LEU A 50 14.67 29.24 14.68
C LEU A 50 15.36 28.31 15.68
N CYS A 51 16.56 27.83 15.36
CA CYS A 51 17.36 26.96 16.22
C CYS A 51 17.66 27.63 17.57
N ASP A 52 18.02 28.92 17.57
CA ASP A 52 18.26 29.68 18.80
C ASP A 52 17.01 29.88 19.65
N ARG A 53 15.84 30.07 19.03
CA ARG A 53 14.56 30.12 19.77
C ARG A 53 14.23 28.78 20.38
N VAL A 54 14.31 27.70 19.61
CA VAL A 54 14.02 26.33 20.05
C VAL A 54 14.87 25.94 21.26
N LYS A 55 16.16 26.31 21.28
CA LYS A 55 17.06 26.08 22.42
C LYS A 55 16.61 26.79 23.71
N ARG A 56 16.06 27.99 23.59
CA ARG A 56 15.64 28.81 24.75
C ARG A 56 14.27 28.41 25.27
N GLU A 57 13.39 27.93 24.39
CA GLU A 57 11.96 27.85 24.64
C GLU A 57 11.44 26.48 25.07
N THR A 58 12.29 25.44 25.05
CA THR A 58 11.99 24.03 25.37
C THR A 58 10.66 23.55 24.78
N LEU A 59 10.71 23.09 23.52
CA LEU A 59 9.56 22.56 22.80
C LEU A 59 9.53 21.03 22.87
N ASP A 60 8.34 20.44 22.84
CA ASP A 60 8.15 18.99 22.69
C ASP A 60 8.05 18.59 21.20
N LEU A 61 7.44 19.47 20.39
CA LEU A 61 7.24 19.27 18.96
C LEU A 61 7.47 20.59 18.21
N LEU A 62 8.21 20.53 17.11
CA LEU A 62 8.41 21.61 16.16
C LEU A 62 7.85 21.18 14.80
N MET A 63 6.77 21.84 14.37
CA MET A 63 6.18 21.66 13.06
C MET A 63 6.65 22.77 12.13
N VAL A 64 7.27 22.39 11.01
CA VAL A 64 7.74 23.32 9.98
C VAL A 64 7.16 22.95 8.61
N PRO A 65 7.06 23.89 7.66
CA PRO A 65 6.65 23.56 6.29
C PRO A 65 7.53 22.46 5.71
N TRP A 66 6.93 21.51 4.99
CA TRP A 66 7.61 20.30 4.49
C TRP A 66 8.89 20.61 3.67
N HIS A 67 8.89 21.66 2.86
CA HIS A 67 10.05 22.06 2.07
C HIS A 67 11.19 22.60 2.95
N ASN A 68 10.87 23.30 4.04
CA ASN A 68 11.88 23.74 5.02
C ASN A 68 12.39 22.55 5.84
N TYR A 69 11.50 21.63 6.22
CA TYR A 69 11.86 20.40 6.94
C TYR A 69 12.95 19.62 6.20
N LEU A 70 12.82 19.48 4.88
CA LEU A 70 13.78 18.75 4.05
C LEU A 70 15.13 19.48 3.89
N HIS A 71 15.24 20.76 4.23
CA HIS A 71 16.48 21.52 4.05
C HIS A 71 17.18 21.89 5.37
N TYR A 72 16.49 21.79 6.50
CA TYR A 72 17.01 22.21 7.80
C TYR A 72 17.94 21.16 8.41
N GLN A 73 19.24 21.32 8.14
CA GLN A 73 20.28 20.39 8.56
C GLN A 73 20.76 20.61 10.00
N LYS A 74 20.86 21.87 10.45
CA LYS A 74 21.39 22.22 11.77
C LYS A 74 20.44 21.81 12.88
N ILE A 75 19.14 22.09 12.70
CA ILE A 75 18.12 21.71 13.69
C ILE A 75 18.05 20.18 13.80
N GLU A 76 18.05 19.48 12.66
CA GLU A 76 18.01 18.02 12.65
C GLU A 76 19.30 17.39 13.19
N ALA A 77 20.48 17.92 12.88
CA ALA A 77 21.74 17.47 13.47
C ALA A 77 21.77 17.67 14.99
N GLN A 78 21.17 18.75 15.48
CA GLN A 78 21.18 19.08 16.91
C GLN A 78 20.15 18.28 17.72
N PHE A 79 18.94 18.11 17.20
CA PHE A 79 17.81 17.52 17.94
C PHE A 79 17.34 16.17 17.39
N GLY A 80 17.60 15.86 16.13
CA GLY A 80 17.19 14.60 15.48
C GLY A 80 18.03 13.38 15.90
N LEU A 81 19.29 13.59 16.31
CA LEU A 81 20.20 12.53 16.75
C LEU A 81 20.11 12.22 18.25
N THR A 82 19.63 13.17 19.08
CA THR A 82 19.62 13.01 20.54
C THR A 82 18.30 12.42 21.00
N ARG A 83 18.32 11.13 21.38
CA ARG A 83 17.14 10.34 21.80
C ARG A 83 16.33 10.92 22.98
N THR A 84 16.74 12.03 23.61
CA THR A 84 16.14 12.50 24.88
C THR A 84 16.17 14.01 25.17
N HIS A 85 16.70 14.89 24.30
CA HIS A 85 16.94 16.30 24.70
C HIS A 85 16.47 17.40 23.73
N GLY A 86 15.70 17.06 22.69
CA GLY A 86 15.18 18.04 21.72
C GLY A 86 13.71 17.82 21.36
N PRO A 87 13.03 18.82 20.78
CA PRO A 87 11.71 18.60 20.20
C PRO A 87 11.80 17.59 19.05
N THR A 88 10.73 16.84 18.86
CA THR A 88 10.54 16.16 17.58
C THR A 88 10.24 17.18 16.50
N MET A 89 10.93 17.06 15.38
CA MET A 89 10.74 17.94 14.24
C MET A 89 9.95 17.21 13.16
N VAL A 90 8.94 17.88 12.60
CA VAL A 90 8.09 17.31 11.54
C VAL A 90 7.85 18.33 10.44
N GLY A 91 7.84 17.84 9.20
CA GLY A 91 7.35 18.59 8.03
C GLY A 91 5.84 18.46 7.93
N TYR A 92 5.12 19.56 7.75
CA TYR A 92 3.69 19.53 7.43
C TYR A 92 3.44 20.10 6.03
N PHE A 93 2.37 19.64 5.41
CA PHE A 93 1.85 20.21 4.19
C PHE A 93 0.33 20.37 4.29
N ALA A 94 -0.18 21.45 3.71
CA ALA A 94 -1.62 21.72 3.62
C ALA A 94 -2.05 21.94 2.16
N GLU A 95 -1.22 21.50 1.22
CA GLU A 95 -1.46 21.53 -0.22
C GLU A 95 -1.26 20.13 -0.80
N ASP A 96 -1.59 19.93 -2.07
CA ASP A 96 -1.31 18.66 -2.74
C ASP A 96 0.19 18.62 -3.09
N VAL A 97 0.92 17.71 -2.46
CA VAL A 97 2.35 17.46 -2.71
C VAL A 97 2.46 16.13 -3.42
N SER A 98 3.13 16.08 -4.56
CA SER A 98 3.41 14.80 -5.21
C SER A 98 4.61 14.10 -4.54
N PRO A 99 4.62 12.76 -4.44
CA PRO A 99 5.79 12.01 -3.96
C PRO A 99 7.09 12.35 -4.71
N PHE A 100 6.98 12.74 -5.99
CA PHE A 100 8.13 13.12 -6.82
C PHE A 100 8.71 14.50 -6.48
N GLU A 101 8.01 15.33 -5.71
CA GLU A 101 8.54 16.60 -5.19
C GLU A 101 9.50 16.38 -4.01
N ILE A 102 9.46 15.20 -3.38
CA ILE A 102 10.25 14.88 -2.19
C ILE A 102 11.48 14.08 -2.61
N GLN A 103 12.63 14.75 -2.58
CA GLN A 103 13.91 14.11 -2.82
C GLN A 103 14.47 13.56 -1.52
N GLU A 104 14.98 12.33 -1.55
CA GLU A 104 15.73 11.77 -0.42
C GLU A 104 17.04 12.54 -0.29
N GLU A 105 17.26 13.15 0.87
CA GLU A 105 18.52 13.83 1.18
C GLU A 105 19.36 12.96 2.13
N ASP A 106 20.65 12.79 1.78
CA ASP A 106 21.56 11.82 2.42
C ASP A 106 21.80 12.01 3.93
N HIS A 107 21.44 13.17 4.47
CA HIS A 107 21.71 13.57 5.86
C HIS A 107 20.51 13.46 6.78
N HIS A 108 19.32 13.11 6.28
CA HIS A 108 18.17 12.88 7.14
C HIS A 108 18.29 11.53 7.88
N PHE A 109 18.11 11.59 9.20
CA PHE A 109 18.10 10.41 10.07
C PHE A 109 16.68 9.91 10.38
N ARG A 110 15.66 10.61 9.87
CA ARG A 110 14.22 10.32 9.95
C ARG A 110 13.48 11.16 8.91
N ALA A 111 12.24 10.80 8.62
CA ALA A 111 11.33 11.56 7.77
C ALA A 111 9.92 11.53 8.37
N ILE A 112 9.46 12.66 8.90
CA ILE A 112 8.10 12.78 9.45
C ILE A 112 7.38 13.88 8.70
N LEU A 113 6.47 13.48 7.80
CA LEU A 113 5.71 14.32 6.89
C LEU A 113 4.21 14.11 7.16
N ILE A 114 3.51 15.17 7.55
CA ILE A 114 2.09 15.09 7.96
C ILE A 114 1.20 15.85 6.97
N ASP A 115 0.20 15.15 6.46
CA ASP A 115 -0.85 15.72 5.61
C ASP A 115 -1.91 16.44 6.46
N LEU A 116 -1.94 17.77 6.42
CA LEU A 116 -3.00 18.56 7.05
C LEU A 116 -4.10 18.95 6.06
N ASN A 117 -3.94 18.68 4.77
CA ASN A 117 -4.86 19.05 3.70
C ASN A 117 -6.04 18.08 3.60
N ARG A 118 -5.77 16.77 3.58
CA ARG A 118 -6.79 15.74 3.31
C ARG A 118 -7.29 15.04 4.58
N LEU A 119 -6.52 15.08 5.65
CA LEU A 119 -6.96 14.59 6.96
C LEU A 119 -8.03 15.52 7.55
N THR A 120 -9.00 14.92 8.22
CA THR A 120 -9.90 15.69 9.11
C THR A 120 -9.12 16.24 10.29
N THR A 121 -9.66 17.29 10.91
CA THR A 121 -9.07 17.87 12.13
C THR A 121 -8.88 16.85 13.26
N ALA A 122 -9.76 15.85 13.36
CA ALA A 122 -9.66 14.80 14.36
C ALA A 122 -8.50 13.84 14.06
N GLU A 123 -8.40 13.36 12.81
CA GLU A 123 -7.32 12.47 12.36
C GLU A 123 -5.95 13.13 12.50
N ALA A 124 -5.81 14.38 12.01
CA ALA A 124 -4.58 15.16 12.18
C ALA A 124 -4.22 15.35 13.67
N SER A 125 -5.21 15.61 14.52
CA SER A 125 -4.98 15.75 15.96
C SER A 125 -4.50 14.44 16.59
N THR A 126 -5.03 13.29 16.19
CA THR A 126 -4.60 11.97 16.69
C THR A 126 -3.13 11.72 16.35
N ILE A 127 -2.74 11.96 15.09
CA ILE A 127 -1.36 11.80 14.62
C ILE A 127 -0.44 12.75 15.39
N ILE A 128 -0.76 14.04 15.46
CA ILE A 128 0.08 15.01 16.16
C ILE A 128 0.22 14.68 17.65
N ARG A 129 -0.84 14.20 18.32
CA ARG A 129 -0.75 13.78 19.72
C ARG A 129 0.20 12.61 19.92
N SER A 130 0.22 11.65 19.00
CA SER A 130 1.10 10.49 19.08
C SER A 130 2.59 10.87 19.04
N LEU A 131 2.93 12.01 18.42
CA LEU A 131 4.29 12.56 18.36
C LEU A 131 4.72 13.26 19.66
N LEU A 132 3.78 13.72 20.49
CA LEU A 132 4.10 14.50 21.70
C LEU A 132 4.68 13.67 22.85
N ARG A 133 4.61 12.34 22.77
CA ARG A 133 5.21 11.43 23.75
C ARG A 133 5.85 10.25 23.05
N ASP A 134 7.11 9.95 23.35
CA ASP A 134 7.80 8.80 22.77
C ASP A 134 7.04 7.48 23.00
N SER A 135 6.42 7.36 24.18
CA SER A 135 5.66 6.18 24.55
C SER A 135 4.38 5.95 23.75
N THR A 136 3.90 6.98 23.03
CA THR A 136 2.74 6.90 22.15
C THR A 136 3.11 6.86 20.68
N ARG A 137 4.39 6.73 20.34
CA ARG A 137 4.83 6.61 18.95
C ARG A 137 4.76 5.19 18.46
N TRP A 138 4.92 4.21 19.35
CA TRP A 138 4.95 2.79 19.00
C TRP A 138 3.57 2.13 19.13
N GLY A 139 3.31 1.07 18.36
CA GLY A 139 2.07 0.29 18.45
C GLY A 139 0.84 0.90 17.78
N LEU A 140 -0.28 0.19 17.81
CA LEU A 140 -1.54 0.64 17.21
C LEU A 140 -2.39 1.46 18.19
N ARG A 141 -2.24 1.24 19.50
CA ARG A 141 -3.06 1.91 20.53
C ARG A 141 -3.14 3.43 20.40
N PRO A 142 -2.05 4.15 20.08
CA PRO A 142 -2.09 5.60 19.97
C PRO A 142 -3.04 6.13 18.87
N LEU A 143 -3.36 5.29 17.89
CA LEU A 143 -4.26 5.62 16.79
C LEU A 143 -5.71 5.20 17.05
N MET A 144 -5.94 4.36 18.06
CA MET A 144 -7.23 3.72 18.34
C MET A 144 -7.94 4.37 19.53
N GLN A 145 -9.26 4.25 19.57
CA GLN A 145 -10.04 4.57 20.76
C GLN A 145 -9.68 3.66 21.94
N SER A 146 -9.91 4.19 23.15
CA SER A 146 -9.80 3.39 24.36
C SER A 146 -10.82 2.25 24.32
N GLY A 147 -10.35 1.01 24.52
CA GLY A 147 -11.19 -0.19 24.48
C GLY A 147 -11.27 -0.89 23.12
N THR A 148 -10.68 -0.34 22.05
CA THR A 148 -10.61 -1.04 20.75
C THR A 148 -9.88 -2.38 20.91
N SER A 149 -10.46 -3.45 20.38
CA SER A 149 -9.84 -4.79 20.41
C SER A 149 -8.67 -4.83 19.43
N LEU A 150 -7.53 -5.35 19.87
CA LEU A 150 -6.39 -5.66 19.00
C LEU A 150 -6.45 -7.16 18.68
N HIS A 151 -6.42 -7.51 17.40
CA HIS A 151 -6.32 -8.89 16.97
C HIS A 151 -4.89 -9.18 16.52
N PHE A 152 -4.32 -10.32 16.91
CA PHE A 152 -2.91 -10.61 16.65
C PHE A 152 -2.70 -12.01 16.05
N GLU A 153 -1.61 -12.15 15.30
CA GLU A 153 -1.17 -13.41 14.70
C GLU A 153 0.36 -13.43 14.53
N SER A 154 0.96 -14.61 14.68
CA SER A 154 2.35 -14.84 14.30
C SER A 154 2.42 -15.31 12.85
N TRP A 155 3.11 -14.57 11.99
CA TRP A 155 3.24 -14.91 10.58
C TRP A 155 4.36 -15.92 10.36
N THR A 156 3.95 -17.11 9.94
CA THR A 156 4.83 -18.18 9.45
C THR A 156 4.55 -18.41 7.97
N ALA A 157 5.54 -18.92 7.23
CA ALA A 157 5.42 -19.20 5.80
C ALA A 157 4.45 -20.34 5.44
N GLN A 158 3.81 -20.99 6.42
CA GLN A 158 2.97 -22.17 6.20
C GLN A 158 1.52 -21.85 5.86
N VAL A 159 1.00 -20.70 6.33
CA VAL A 159 -0.39 -20.29 6.05
C VAL A 159 -0.40 -19.35 4.86
N GLY A 160 -1.20 -19.68 3.85
CA GLY A 160 -1.32 -18.90 2.63
C GLY A 160 -1.90 -17.50 2.86
N LEU A 161 -1.39 -16.51 2.12
CA LEU A 161 -1.78 -15.11 2.21
C LEU A 161 -3.29 -14.90 2.01
N GLY A 162 -3.93 -15.63 1.07
CA GLY A 162 -5.37 -15.52 0.82
C GLY A 162 -6.22 -15.79 2.07
N PHE A 163 -5.87 -16.82 2.84
CA PHE A 163 -6.58 -17.13 4.10
C PHE A 163 -6.41 -16.02 5.15
N ARG A 164 -5.22 -15.41 5.24
CA ARG A 164 -4.95 -14.31 6.18
C ARG A 164 -5.78 -13.08 5.83
N ILE A 165 -5.84 -12.75 4.53
CA ILE A 165 -6.68 -11.68 4.00
C ILE A 165 -8.15 -11.93 4.34
N ASP A 166 -8.67 -13.13 4.07
CA ASP A 166 -10.06 -13.47 4.35
C ASP A 166 -10.36 -13.43 5.86
N THR A 167 -9.43 -13.87 6.70
CA THR A 167 -9.56 -13.80 8.16
C THR A 167 -9.68 -12.36 8.64
N VAL A 168 -8.80 -11.47 8.14
CA VAL A 168 -8.85 -10.03 8.48
C VAL A 168 -10.16 -9.42 8.00
N LEU A 169 -10.57 -9.66 6.75
CA LEU A 169 -11.79 -9.08 6.20
C LEU A 169 -13.08 -9.55 6.89
N ASN A 170 -13.06 -10.75 7.48
CA ASN A 170 -14.18 -11.32 8.21
C ASN A 170 -14.24 -10.92 9.70
N LEU A 171 -13.27 -10.14 10.20
CA LEU A 171 -13.38 -9.56 11.54
C LEU A 171 -14.64 -8.70 11.63
N ASN A 172 -15.42 -8.86 12.70
CA ASN A 172 -16.71 -8.17 12.87
C ASN A 172 -16.56 -6.65 12.79
N GLU A 173 -15.46 -6.12 13.32
CA GLU A 173 -15.12 -4.70 13.32
C GLU A 173 -14.86 -4.15 11.91
N ILE A 174 -14.56 -5.02 10.93
CA ILE A 174 -14.34 -4.68 9.53
C ILE A 174 -15.56 -5.04 8.67
N ALA A 175 -16.02 -6.29 8.73
CA ALA A 175 -17.10 -6.82 7.91
C ALA A 175 -18.44 -6.11 8.13
N ASN A 176 -18.74 -5.74 9.39
CA ASN A 176 -20.02 -5.15 9.78
C ASN A 176 -19.92 -3.62 10.01
N SER A 177 -18.90 -2.97 9.46
CA SER A 177 -18.67 -1.53 9.61
C SER A 177 -18.45 -0.84 8.26
N HIS A 178 -18.18 0.46 8.29
CA HIS A 178 -17.86 1.22 7.08
C HIS A 178 -16.55 0.78 6.40
N TRP A 179 -15.68 0.06 7.13
CA TRP A 179 -14.42 -0.47 6.61
C TRP A 179 -14.60 -1.55 5.54
N ALA A 180 -15.75 -2.26 5.52
CA ALA A 180 -16.07 -3.22 4.47
C ALA A 180 -15.99 -2.59 3.06
N LYS A 181 -16.26 -1.28 2.93
CA LYS A 181 -16.12 -0.55 1.67
C LYS A 181 -14.66 -0.43 1.21
N ARG A 182 -13.71 -0.48 2.15
CA ARG A 182 -12.26 -0.41 1.90
C ARG A 182 -11.63 -1.80 1.77
N ALA A 183 -12.41 -2.85 1.53
CA ALA A 183 -11.90 -4.22 1.46
C ALA A 183 -10.74 -4.39 0.47
N ASN A 184 -10.77 -3.72 -0.69
CA ASN A 184 -9.66 -3.80 -1.65
C ASN A 184 -8.37 -3.18 -1.11
N ALA A 185 -8.45 -2.01 -0.46
CA ALA A 185 -7.28 -1.41 0.20
C ALA A 185 -6.73 -2.34 1.29
N VAL A 186 -7.61 -2.98 2.09
CA VAL A 186 -7.20 -3.97 3.09
C VAL A 186 -6.46 -5.15 2.45
N ARG A 187 -6.98 -5.72 1.35
CA ARG A 187 -6.31 -6.81 0.62
C ARG A 187 -4.91 -6.41 0.14
N VAL A 188 -4.79 -5.22 -0.44
CA VAL A 188 -3.53 -4.69 -0.98
C VAL A 188 -2.52 -4.46 0.14
N LEU A 189 -2.94 -3.81 1.24
CA LEU A 189 -2.06 -3.53 2.38
C LEU A 189 -1.58 -4.82 3.06
N VAL A 190 -2.47 -5.78 3.33
CA VAL A 190 -2.08 -7.07 3.93
C VAL A 190 -1.12 -7.83 3.02
N SER A 191 -1.37 -7.82 1.70
CA SER A 191 -0.46 -8.43 0.70
C SER A 191 0.92 -7.75 0.69
N ALA A 192 0.95 -6.42 0.70
CA ALA A 192 2.20 -5.68 0.69
C ALA A 192 3.00 -5.87 1.98
N LEU A 193 2.36 -5.88 3.15
CA LEU A 193 2.98 -6.21 4.43
C LEU A 193 3.58 -7.63 4.42
N TRP A 194 2.89 -8.60 3.82
CA TRP A 194 3.43 -9.94 3.63
C TRP A 194 4.67 -9.94 2.74
N SER A 195 4.62 -9.26 1.60
CA SER A 195 5.74 -9.15 0.65
C SER A 195 6.96 -8.44 1.24
N VAL A 196 6.77 -7.47 2.15
CA VAL A 196 7.87 -6.84 2.90
C VAL A 196 8.75 -7.89 3.57
N ILE A 197 8.17 -8.96 4.13
CA ILE A 197 8.94 -10.02 4.81
C ILE A 197 9.39 -11.11 3.85
N PHE A 198 8.48 -11.69 3.08
CA PHE A 198 8.72 -12.98 2.41
C PHE A 198 9.27 -12.85 0.98
N ASP A 199 9.03 -11.73 0.31
CA ASP A 199 9.48 -11.50 -1.06
C ASP A 199 10.69 -10.56 -1.13
N ASN A 200 10.72 -9.56 -0.25
CA ASN A 200 11.70 -8.47 -0.26
C ASN A 200 12.55 -8.36 1.01
N GLY A 201 12.21 -9.07 2.09
CA GLY A 201 12.88 -8.94 3.40
C GLY A 201 13.51 -10.24 3.92
N PRO A 202 13.61 -10.41 5.26
CA PRO A 202 14.40 -11.48 5.89
C PRO A 202 13.91 -12.87 5.51
N GLY A 203 12.61 -12.99 5.21
CA GLY A 203 11.98 -14.24 4.82
C GLY A 203 12.51 -14.81 3.51
N LYS A 204 13.14 -13.99 2.66
CA LYS A 204 13.75 -14.38 1.38
C LYS A 204 15.08 -15.11 1.55
N ALA A 205 15.91 -14.69 2.51
CA ALA A 205 17.28 -15.19 2.71
C ALA A 205 17.34 -16.64 3.22
N ASP A 206 16.29 -17.10 3.89
CA ASP A 206 16.24 -18.41 4.55
C ASP A 206 15.58 -19.54 3.72
N ARG A 207 15.35 -19.34 2.41
CA ARG A 207 14.83 -20.42 1.53
C ARG A 207 15.74 -21.66 1.49
N SER A 208 16.99 -21.55 1.95
CA SER A 208 17.99 -22.62 1.97
C SER A 208 18.07 -23.43 3.27
N ARG A 209 17.38 -23.03 4.36
CA ARG A 209 17.42 -23.76 5.64
C ARG A 209 16.23 -24.73 5.74
N SER A 210 16.49 -26.01 5.47
CA SER A 210 15.57 -27.10 5.79
C SER A 210 15.73 -27.53 7.25
N GLY A 211 14.63 -27.65 7.98
CA GLY A 211 14.65 -28.10 9.37
C GLY A 211 13.56 -27.50 10.23
N ALA A 212 13.15 -28.23 11.25
CA ALA A 212 11.96 -28.07 12.07
C ALA A 212 11.96 -26.88 13.06
N ASP A 213 12.94 -25.96 13.00
CA ASP A 213 12.97 -24.74 13.83
C ASP A 213 12.51 -23.51 13.02
N ARG A 214 11.29 -23.55 12.49
CA ARG A 214 10.68 -22.40 11.80
C ARG A 214 10.04 -21.45 12.82
N THR A 215 10.88 -20.72 13.55
CA THR A 215 10.45 -19.66 14.47
C THR A 215 9.58 -18.61 13.75
N ALA A 216 8.66 -17.99 14.50
CA ALA A 216 7.85 -16.88 13.99
C ALA A 216 8.78 -15.79 13.44
N ARG A 217 8.61 -15.44 12.16
CA ARG A 217 9.49 -14.49 11.46
C ARG A 217 9.03 -13.05 11.60
N ALA A 218 7.74 -12.90 11.86
CA ALA A 218 7.11 -11.62 12.07
C ALA A 218 5.82 -11.79 12.86
N TYR A 219 5.39 -10.68 13.39
CA TYR A 219 4.27 -10.51 14.27
C TYR A 219 3.32 -9.51 13.64
N PHE A 220 2.04 -9.87 13.54
CA PHE A 220 1.03 -9.08 12.88
C PHE A 220 -0.10 -8.74 13.85
N GLU A 221 -0.51 -7.49 13.87
CA GLU A 221 -1.70 -7.03 14.58
C GLU A 221 -2.61 -6.23 13.66
N VAL A 222 -3.90 -6.31 13.94
CA VAL A 222 -4.93 -5.52 13.29
C VAL A 222 -5.92 -5.00 14.32
N ALA A 223 -6.35 -3.76 14.16
CA ALA A 223 -7.42 -3.18 14.95
C ALA A 223 -8.24 -2.19 14.14
N ALA A 224 -9.53 -2.15 14.44
CA ALA A 224 -10.47 -1.30 13.74
C ALA A 224 -11.49 -0.72 14.72
N ASP A 225 -11.74 0.58 14.61
CA ASP A 225 -12.85 1.28 15.27
C ASP A 225 -13.49 2.29 14.33
N ALA A 226 -14.34 3.20 14.83
CA ALA A 226 -15.03 4.17 14.00
C ALA A 226 -14.10 5.22 13.35
N HIS A 227 -12.87 5.38 13.82
CA HIS A 227 -11.94 6.44 13.41
C HIS A 227 -10.67 5.95 12.74
N CYS A 228 -10.28 4.70 12.95
CA CYS A 228 -9.08 4.15 12.34
C CYS A 228 -9.21 2.65 12.10
N LEU A 229 -8.63 2.18 11.00
CA LEU A 229 -8.29 0.78 10.77
C LEU A 229 -6.78 0.71 10.61
N GLY A 230 -6.11 0.04 11.54
CA GLY A 230 -4.65 -0.05 11.60
C GLY A 230 -4.17 -1.48 11.45
N PHE A 231 -3.10 -1.63 10.68
CA PHE A 231 -2.32 -2.86 10.55
C PHE A 231 -0.92 -2.60 11.08
N ARG A 232 -0.40 -3.52 11.88
CA ARG A 232 0.94 -3.45 12.43
C ARG A 232 1.69 -4.72 12.13
N LEU A 233 2.91 -4.57 11.67
CA LEU A 233 3.84 -5.64 11.38
C LEU A 233 5.14 -5.37 12.13
N CYS A 234 5.58 -6.32 12.95
CA CYS A 234 6.88 -6.28 13.60
C CYS A 234 7.73 -7.46 13.14
N TYR A 235 8.95 -7.20 12.68
CA TYR A 235 9.90 -8.23 12.28
C TYR A 235 11.33 -7.82 12.65
N SER A 236 12.27 -8.76 12.68
CA SER A 236 13.68 -8.45 12.96
C SER A 236 14.51 -8.55 11.69
N GLU A 237 15.36 -7.55 11.46
CA GLU A 237 16.30 -7.51 10.34
C GLU A 237 17.68 -7.06 10.84
N PRO A 238 18.51 -8.01 11.30
CA PRO A 238 19.82 -7.70 11.86
C PRO A 238 20.72 -6.93 10.88
N GLY A 239 21.25 -5.79 11.33
CA GLY A 239 22.21 -5.00 10.57
C GLY A 239 21.62 -3.90 9.69
N TRP A 240 20.29 -3.83 9.56
CA TRP A 240 19.65 -2.65 8.96
C TRP A 240 19.84 -1.43 9.85
N LYS A 241 20.24 -0.33 9.22
CA LYS A 241 20.27 1.00 9.81
C LYS A 241 19.05 1.80 9.37
N VAL A 242 18.79 2.91 10.04
CA VAL A 242 17.68 3.80 9.68
C VAL A 242 17.75 4.25 8.22
N LYS A 243 18.96 4.49 7.70
CA LYS A 243 19.17 4.85 6.28
C LYS A 243 18.65 3.76 5.33
N ASP A 244 18.84 2.49 5.66
CA ASP A 244 18.35 1.38 4.84
C ASP A 244 16.81 1.35 4.82
N VAL A 245 16.18 1.69 5.94
CA VAL A 245 14.72 1.79 6.07
C VAL A 245 14.16 3.01 5.35
N LEU A 246 14.80 4.16 5.47
CA LEU A 246 14.45 5.34 4.70
C LEU A 246 14.49 5.01 3.21
N HIS A 247 15.59 4.44 2.70
CA HIS A 247 15.74 4.04 1.30
C HIS A 247 14.65 3.04 0.83
N GLN A 248 14.21 2.14 1.73
CA GLN A 248 13.21 1.11 1.43
C GLN A 248 11.78 1.66 1.36
N PHE A 249 11.44 2.62 2.21
CA PHE A 249 10.08 3.14 2.40
C PHE A 249 9.90 4.60 1.95
N TRP A 250 10.93 5.22 1.37
CA TRP A 250 10.87 6.60 0.87
C TRP A 250 9.78 6.77 -0.20
N PRO A 251 9.05 7.89 -0.23
CA PRO A 251 8.07 8.15 -1.28
C PRO A 251 8.82 8.63 -2.53
N GLY A 252 8.97 7.80 -3.56
CA GLY A 252 9.69 8.19 -4.78
C GLY A 252 9.96 7.08 -5.80
N ALA A 253 10.09 7.46 -7.08
CA ALA A 253 10.26 6.55 -8.23
C ALA A 253 11.56 5.72 -8.22
N LEU A 254 12.60 6.15 -7.49
CA LEU A 254 13.90 5.47 -7.46
C LEU A 254 14.03 4.42 -6.35
N THR A 255 12.96 4.21 -5.57
CA THR A 255 12.97 3.24 -4.47
C THR A 255 13.06 1.80 -4.95
N ARG A 256 13.69 0.96 -4.13
CA ARG A 256 14.02 -0.43 -4.48
C ARG A 256 12.92 -1.44 -4.15
N SER A 257 11.90 -1.06 -3.38
CA SER A 257 10.87 -1.99 -2.91
C SER A 257 9.47 -1.67 -3.41
N ALA A 258 8.98 -2.53 -4.30
CA ALA A 258 7.59 -2.48 -4.76
C ALA A 258 6.60 -2.55 -3.59
N ALA A 259 6.91 -3.33 -2.54
CA ALA A 259 6.04 -3.45 -1.38
C ALA A 259 5.99 -2.16 -0.56
N GLY A 260 7.13 -1.49 -0.34
CA GLY A 260 7.17 -0.20 0.35
C GLY A 260 6.35 0.88 -0.38
N GLN A 261 6.47 0.93 -1.71
CA GLN A 261 5.67 1.85 -2.54
C GLN A 261 4.17 1.55 -2.48
N ILE A 262 3.77 0.28 -2.53
CA ILE A 262 2.36 -0.11 -2.42
C ILE A 262 1.81 0.28 -1.03
N LEU A 263 2.55 0.05 0.05
CA LEU A 263 2.11 0.44 1.39
C LEU A 263 1.90 1.95 1.47
N PHE A 264 2.83 2.73 0.93
CA PHE A 264 2.70 4.17 0.88
C PHE A 264 1.49 4.63 0.04
N GLN A 265 1.29 4.06 -1.14
CA GLN A 265 0.23 4.46 -2.07
C GLN A 265 -1.17 4.11 -1.56
N TYR A 266 -1.33 3.02 -0.79
CA TYR A 266 -2.63 2.50 -0.37
C TYR A 266 -2.98 2.75 1.10
N SER A 267 -2.08 3.36 1.88
CA SER A 267 -2.34 3.75 3.26
C SER A 267 -2.57 5.25 3.38
N ASP A 268 -3.53 5.64 4.24
CA ASP A 268 -3.76 7.06 4.55
C ASP A 268 -2.64 7.60 5.47
N MET A 269 -1.96 6.70 6.20
CA MET A 269 -0.74 6.95 6.94
C MET A 269 0.16 5.70 6.94
N LEU A 270 1.44 5.90 6.63
CA LEU A 270 2.50 4.90 6.76
C LEU A 270 3.49 5.34 7.85
N ARG A 271 3.68 4.50 8.87
CA ARG A 271 4.67 4.70 9.93
C ARG A 271 5.64 3.53 9.96
N VAL A 272 6.94 3.81 9.95
CA VAL A 272 7.99 2.79 10.02
C VAL A 272 8.99 3.17 11.10
N HIS A 273 9.18 2.28 12.06
CA HIS A 273 10.12 2.48 13.14
C HIS A 273 11.20 1.43 13.14
N VAL A 274 12.42 1.86 13.43
CA VAL A 274 13.57 0.98 13.59
C VAL A 274 14.03 1.05 15.03
N ASP A 275 14.17 -0.10 15.66
CA ASP A 275 14.88 -0.23 16.92
C ASP A 275 16.39 -0.38 16.66
N PRO A 276 17.18 0.66 16.97
CA PRO A 276 18.63 0.58 16.80
C PRO A 276 19.29 -0.41 17.78
N ASP A 277 18.61 -0.78 18.87
CA ASP A 277 19.17 -1.62 19.93
C ASP A 277 18.80 -3.11 19.72
N SER A 278 17.62 -3.42 19.17
CA SER A 278 17.18 -4.81 18.90
C SER A 278 17.11 -5.21 17.42
N SER A 279 17.39 -4.29 16.48
CA SER A 279 17.19 -4.52 15.04
C SER A 279 15.74 -4.91 14.68
N GLU A 280 14.78 -4.54 15.52
CA GLU A 280 13.36 -4.76 15.26
C GLU A 280 12.80 -3.61 14.41
N ILE A 281 12.02 -3.95 13.40
CA ILE A 281 11.37 -3.01 12.51
C ILE A 281 9.86 -3.14 12.73
N GLU A 282 9.20 -2.03 13.03
CA GLU A 282 7.75 -1.91 13.03
C GLU A 282 7.29 -1.17 11.79
N VAL A 283 6.33 -1.74 11.08
CA VAL A 283 5.61 -1.10 9.98
C VAL A 283 4.14 -1.01 10.38
N VAL A 284 3.61 0.20 10.45
CA VAL A 284 2.20 0.47 10.70
C VAL A 284 1.59 1.18 9.51
N CYS A 285 0.49 0.61 9.00
CA CYS A 285 -0.32 1.19 7.94
C CYS A 285 -1.70 1.46 8.52
N ALA A 286 -2.19 2.70 8.38
CA ALA A 286 -3.50 3.09 8.86
C ALA A 286 -4.39 3.59 7.72
N LEU A 287 -5.67 3.26 7.81
CA LEU A 287 -6.74 3.84 7.02
C LEU A 287 -7.62 4.70 7.92
N PHE A 288 -8.03 5.85 7.38
CA PHE A 288 -8.90 6.80 8.03
C PHE A 288 -10.24 6.93 7.28
N PRO A 289 -11.33 7.32 7.97
CA PRO A 289 -12.62 7.55 7.33
C PRO A 289 -12.59 8.60 6.22
N SER A 290 -11.68 9.58 6.31
CA SER A 290 -11.45 10.54 5.23
C SER A 290 -10.94 9.91 3.93
N GLY A 291 -10.24 8.78 4.01
CA GLY A 291 -9.70 8.03 2.87
C GLY A 291 -8.85 8.79 1.86
N PRO A 292 -7.84 9.60 2.26
CA PRO A 292 -6.91 10.26 1.34
C PRO A 292 -6.39 9.35 0.21
N ALA A 293 -5.92 8.15 0.53
CA ALA A 293 -5.28 7.23 -0.41
C ALA A 293 -6.23 6.61 -1.43
N GLU A 294 -7.51 6.46 -1.08
CA GLU A 294 -8.51 5.97 -2.03
C GLU A 294 -8.95 7.05 -3.03
N ARG A 295 -8.88 8.33 -2.62
CA ARG A 295 -9.33 9.45 -3.45
C ARG A 295 -8.28 9.93 -4.43
N GLU A 296 -7.01 9.92 -4.03
CA GLU A 296 -5.91 10.52 -4.78
C GLU A 296 -4.63 9.68 -4.57
N THR A 297 -4.35 8.74 -5.47
CA THR A 297 -3.21 7.83 -5.31
C THR A 297 -1.85 8.44 -5.66
N ASP A 298 -1.86 9.62 -6.30
CA ASP A 298 -0.66 10.28 -6.86
C ASP A 298 -0.10 11.40 -5.95
N ILE A 299 -0.72 11.60 -4.79
CA ILE A 299 -0.30 12.61 -3.81
C ILE A 299 0.37 11.92 -2.63
N LEU A 300 1.20 12.71 -1.94
CA LEU A 300 1.85 12.29 -0.73
C LEU A 300 0.83 12.28 0.43
N HIS A 301 0.74 11.14 1.11
CA HIS A 301 0.00 11.00 2.36
C HIS A 301 0.94 11.09 3.57
N THR A 302 0.40 10.92 4.77
CA THR A 302 1.23 11.00 5.98
C THR A 302 2.28 9.89 5.97
N LEU A 303 3.55 10.26 6.07
CA LEU A 303 4.69 9.37 6.14
C LEU A 303 5.49 9.66 7.40
N TRP A 304 5.85 8.62 8.15
CA TRP A 304 6.61 8.75 9.37
C TRP A 304 7.63 7.63 9.49
N ILE A 305 8.90 7.92 9.23
CA ILE A 305 10.01 6.99 9.36
C ILE A 305 10.97 7.55 10.40
N GLU A 306 11.18 6.89 11.54
CA GLU A 306 12.18 7.34 12.53
C GLU A 306 12.79 6.20 13.35
N PRO A 307 13.99 6.36 13.92
CA PRO A 307 14.49 5.45 14.94
C PRO A 307 13.78 5.67 16.27
N ILE A 308 13.41 4.59 16.96
CA ILE A 308 12.84 4.66 18.30
C ILE A 308 13.42 3.58 19.19
N SER A 309 13.81 3.93 20.42
CA SER A 309 14.42 2.99 21.35
C SER A 309 13.36 2.15 22.08
N ASN A 310 13.67 0.88 22.29
CA ASN A 310 12.90 -0.06 23.09
C ASN A 310 12.56 0.42 24.52
N MET A 311 13.35 1.33 25.09
CA MET A 311 13.18 1.77 26.48
C MET A 311 11.91 2.59 26.73
N THR A 312 11.32 3.20 25.70
CA THR A 312 10.14 4.07 25.83
C THR A 312 8.83 3.40 25.44
N ARG A 313 8.85 2.14 24.98
CA ARG A 313 7.66 1.43 24.47
C ARG A 313 6.72 0.99 25.60
N LEU A 314 5.48 1.50 25.57
CA LEU A 314 4.41 1.01 26.44
C LEU A 314 3.72 -0.23 25.86
N GLU A 315 3.56 -0.28 24.53
CA GLU A 315 2.99 -1.41 23.81
C GLU A 315 4.12 -2.34 23.35
N ARG A 316 4.29 -3.49 24.01
CA ARG A 316 5.18 -4.56 23.54
C ARG A 316 4.35 -5.58 22.78
N PHE A 317 4.92 -6.17 21.74
CA PHE A 317 4.26 -7.32 21.11
C PHE A 317 4.18 -8.44 22.16
N SER A 318 2.98 -8.95 22.43
CA SER A 318 2.77 -9.94 23.48
C SER A 318 3.28 -11.31 23.00
N GLU A 319 4.41 -11.77 23.55
CA GLU A 319 4.86 -13.17 23.34
C GLU A 319 4.02 -14.18 24.15
N SER A 320 3.15 -13.71 25.07
CA SER A 320 2.29 -14.57 25.88
C SER A 320 0.85 -14.02 26.00
N PRO A 321 -0.19 -14.80 25.65
CA PRO A 321 -1.60 -14.48 25.88
C PRO A 321 -1.96 -14.25 27.36
N GLU A 322 -1.15 -14.73 28.30
CA GLU A 322 -1.54 -14.89 29.71
C GLU A 322 -1.45 -13.59 30.53
N THR A 323 -0.88 -12.50 29.99
CA THR A 323 -0.64 -11.27 30.76
C THR A 323 -1.49 -10.06 30.35
N GLN A 324 -2.28 -10.15 29.26
CA GLN A 324 -3.08 -9.03 28.74
C GLN A 324 -4.45 -9.46 28.19
N GLU A 325 -5.12 -10.40 28.85
CA GLU A 325 -6.36 -11.07 28.42
C GLU A 325 -7.52 -10.11 28.03
N HIS A 326 -7.52 -8.86 28.47
CA HIS A 326 -8.69 -7.98 28.31
C HIS A 326 -8.81 -7.29 26.95
N PHE A 327 -7.75 -7.24 26.14
CA PHE A 327 -7.81 -6.45 24.89
C PHE A 327 -7.19 -7.08 23.65
N HIS A 328 -6.47 -8.20 23.78
CA HIS A 328 -5.87 -8.91 22.66
C HIS A 328 -6.65 -10.18 22.35
N LYS A 329 -7.01 -10.38 21.08
CA LYS A 329 -7.72 -11.57 20.60
C LYS A 329 -6.88 -12.27 19.53
N PRO A 330 -6.72 -13.60 19.57
CA PRO A 330 -6.06 -14.29 18.48
C PRO A 330 -6.90 -14.18 17.20
N LEU A 331 -6.25 -13.94 16.06
CA LEU A 331 -6.84 -14.13 14.73
C LEU A 331 -7.12 -15.64 14.57
N VAL A 332 -8.32 -16.07 14.97
CA VAL A 332 -8.92 -17.42 14.87
C VAL A 332 -7.93 -18.55 14.55
N THR A 333 -7.48 -19.28 15.57
CA THR A 333 -6.66 -20.51 15.42
C THR A 333 -7.51 -21.73 15.04
N HIS A 334 -8.19 -21.72 13.89
CA HIS A 334 -8.82 -22.94 13.36
C HIS A 334 -7.87 -23.73 12.47
N HIS A 335 -6.84 -24.32 13.10
CA HIS A 335 -6.08 -25.45 12.52
C HIS A 335 -6.97 -26.70 12.24
N ALA A 336 -8.27 -26.66 12.58
CA ALA A 336 -9.21 -27.76 12.39
C ALA A 336 -10.01 -27.72 11.06
N LEU A 337 -10.03 -26.59 10.33
CA LEU A 337 -10.77 -26.49 9.05
C LEU A 337 -9.88 -26.72 7.81
N ILE A 338 -8.56 -26.66 7.97
CA ILE A 338 -7.59 -26.76 6.87
C ILE A 338 -7.43 -28.20 6.36
N GLY A 339 -7.62 -29.22 7.21
CA GLY A 339 -7.54 -30.63 6.79
C GLY A 339 -8.58 -30.99 5.74
N ASN A 340 -9.84 -30.62 5.97
CA ASN A 340 -10.94 -30.93 5.05
C ASN A 340 -10.91 -30.06 3.77
N ALA A 341 -10.43 -28.81 3.87
CA ALA A 341 -10.31 -27.93 2.71
C ALA A 341 -9.13 -28.32 1.80
N ALA A 342 -8.00 -28.76 2.36
CA ALA A 342 -6.86 -29.26 1.59
C ALA A 342 -7.20 -30.54 0.84
N GLU A 343 -7.93 -31.47 1.45
CA GLU A 343 -8.45 -32.67 0.77
C GLU A 343 -9.42 -32.30 -0.36
N LYS A 344 -10.29 -31.30 -0.15
CA LYS A 344 -11.20 -30.78 -1.18
C LYS A 344 -10.45 -30.11 -2.34
N ILE A 345 -9.37 -29.39 -2.04
CA ILE A 345 -8.52 -28.73 -3.05
C ILE A 345 -7.77 -29.77 -3.88
N ASP A 346 -7.24 -30.83 -3.27
CA ASP A 346 -6.58 -31.91 -4.00
C ASP A 346 -7.56 -32.75 -4.83
N GLU A 347 -8.80 -32.94 -4.35
CA GLU A 347 -9.90 -33.53 -5.10
C GLU A 347 -10.27 -32.67 -6.32
N LEU A 348 -10.40 -31.36 -6.14
CA LEU A 348 -10.71 -30.41 -7.23
C LEU A 348 -9.56 -30.30 -8.24
N LYS A 349 -8.29 -30.31 -7.80
CA LYS A 349 -7.13 -30.33 -8.71
C LYS A 349 -7.12 -31.56 -9.61
N LYS A 350 -7.43 -32.74 -9.05
CA LYS A 350 -7.57 -33.97 -9.85
C LYS A 350 -8.72 -33.87 -10.84
N GLN A 351 -9.84 -33.25 -10.47
CA GLN A 351 -10.95 -33.01 -11.39
C GLN A 351 -10.56 -32.06 -12.52
N VAL A 352 -9.81 -30.99 -12.23
CA VAL A 352 -9.29 -30.06 -13.23
C VAL A 352 -8.31 -30.76 -14.18
N GLU A 353 -7.33 -31.53 -13.68
CA GLU A 353 -6.43 -32.30 -14.55
C GLU A 353 -7.16 -33.31 -15.43
N THR A 354 -8.26 -33.89 -14.93
CA THR A 354 -9.08 -34.83 -15.71
C THR A 354 -9.87 -34.09 -16.80
N LYS A 355 -10.41 -32.91 -16.46
CA LYS A 355 -11.11 -32.02 -17.40
C LYS A 355 -10.16 -31.43 -18.46
N ASP A 356 -8.93 -31.09 -18.10
CA ASP A 356 -7.92 -30.60 -19.04
C ASP A 356 -7.49 -31.70 -20.02
N LYS A 357 -7.37 -32.94 -19.55
CA LYS A 357 -7.16 -34.09 -20.44
C LYS A 357 -8.34 -34.33 -21.38
N GLU A 358 -9.58 -34.20 -20.89
CA GLU A 358 -10.78 -34.23 -21.74
C GLU A 358 -10.77 -33.08 -22.76
N ILE A 359 -10.37 -31.87 -22.36
CA ILE A 359 -10.25 -30.70 -23.25
C ILE A 359 -9.17 -30.93 -24.30
N ASP A 360 -8.02 -31.48 -23.93
CA ASP A 360 -6.94 -31.81 -24.87
C ASP A 360 -7.33 -32.93 -25.83
N GLU A 361 -8.07 -33.95 -25.36
CA GLU A 361 -8.66 -34.98 -26.22
C GLU A 361 -9.71 -34.41 -27.17
N LEU A 362 -10.54 -33.46 -26.73
CA LEU A 362 -11.52 -32.75 -27.56
C LEU A 362 -10.83 -31.82 -28.57
N ARG A 363 -9.75 -31.13 -28.18
CA ARG A 363 -8.89 -30.32 -29.06
C ARG A 363 -8.14 -31.18 -30.09
N SER A 364 -7.78 -32.41 -29.73
CA SER A 364 -7.16 -33.36 -30.66
C SER A 364 -8.13 -33.90 -31.73
N LYS A 365 -9.44 -33.79 -31.48
CA LYS A 365 -10.51 -34.25 -32.39
C LYS A 365 -11.24 -33.12 -33.13
N GLY A 366 -11.08 -31.87 -32.69
CA GLY A 366 -11.68 -30.69 -33.32
C GLY A 366 -10.63 -29.81 -33.98
N THR A 367 -10.64 -29.73 -35.31
CA THR A 367 -9.83 -28.76 -36.06
C THR A 367 -10.46 -27.37 -35.95
N VAL A 368 -10.13 -26.62 -34.90
CA VAL A 368 -10.39 -25.18 -34.84
C VAL A 368 -9.08 -24.49 -34.48
N LYS A 369 -8.49 -23.81 -35.47
CA LYS A 369 -7.37 -22.87 -35.27
C LYS A 369 -7.94 -21.57 -34.72
N GLU A 370 -8.00 -21.43 -33.40
CA GLU A 370 -8.07 -20.09 -32.80
C GLU A 370 -6.68 -19.45 -32.86
N GLN A 371 -6.58 -18.36 -33.63
CA GLN A 371 -5.45 -17.45 -33.56
C GLN A 371 -5.49 -16.73 -32.20
N VAL A 372 -4.78 -17.29 -31.21
CA VAL A 372 -4.38 -16.52 -30.03
C VAL A 372 -3.36 -15.49 -30.49
N TYR A 373 -3.79 -14.25 -30.66
CA TYR A 373 -2.90 -13.11 -30.86
C TYR A 373 -2.18 -12.83 -29.54
N ILE A 374 -0.93 -13.27 -29.47
CA ILE A 374 0.03 -12.87 -28.43
C ILE A 374 0.43 -11.42 -28.75
N TYR A 375 0.04 -10.48 -27.89
CA TYR A 375 0.59 -9.13 -27.94
C TYR A 375 2.10 -9.16 -27.66
N PRO A 376 2.93 -8.38 -28.39
CA PRO A 376 4.36 -8.37 -28.14
C PRO A 376 4.70 -7.58 -26.87
N SER A 377 5.53 -8.22 -26.03
CA SER A 377 6.43 -7.65 -25.01
C SER A 377 5.84 -6.91 -23.80
N GLY A 378 5.44 -7.69 -22.79
CA GLY A 378 6.07 -7.59 -21.46
C GLY A 378 5.33 -6.85 -20.33
N LEU A 379 4.26 -6.10 -20.60
CA LEU A 379 3.47 -5.44 -19.55
C LEU A 379 1.97 -5.58 -19.83
N ASP A 380 1.22 -5.90 -18.77
CA ASP A 380 -0.26 -5.88 -18.72
C ASP A 380 -0.78 -4.44 -18.95
N GLY A 381 -1.97 -4.29 -19.55
CA GLY A 381 -2.66 -3.01 -19.71
C GLY A 381 -2.81 -2.22 -18.40
N GLU A 382 -3.06 -2.89 -17.28
CA GLU A 382 -3.10 -2.24 -15.95
C GLU A 382 -1.72 -1.69 -15.57
N GLN A 383 -0.65 -2.44 -15.84
CA GLN A 383 0.73 -2.01 -15.57
C GLN A 383 1.15 -0.84 -16.47
N LEU A 384 0.64 -0.78 -17.70
CA LEU A 384 0.84 0.34 -18.62
C LEU A 384 0.12 1.60 -18.14
N ILE A 385 -1.12 1.47 -17.65
CA ILE A 385 -1.88 2.59 -17.07
C ILE A 385 -1.17 3.14 -15.83
N ASP A 386 -0.73 2.26 -14.93
CA ASP A 386 0.02 2.65 -13.73
C ASP A 386 1.34 3.36 -14.08
N LEU A 387 2.06 2.87 -15.08
CA LEU A 387 3.30 3.49 -15.55
C LEU A 387 3.05 4.91 -16.08
N VAL A 388 1.96 5.11 -16.85
CA VAL A 388 1.67 6.44 -17.39
C VAL A 388 1.13 7.38 -16.32
N ASN A 389 0.30 6.90 -15.37
CA ASN A 389 -0.15 7.71 -14.23
C ASN A 389 1.04 8.21 -13.40
N ARG A 390 1.99 7.32 -13.06
CA ARG A 390 3.25 7.70 -12.41
C ARG A 390 4.01 8.75 -13.20
N ARG A 391 4.12 8.59 -14.52
CA ARG A 391 4.84 9.55 -15.36
C ARG A 391 4.14 10.90 -15.46
N LEU A 392 2.82 10.94 -15.46
CA LEU A 392 2.05 12.17 -15.43
C LEU A 392 2.19 12.90 -14.10
N ALA A 393 2.15 12.17 -12.99
CA ALA A 393 2.38 12.73 -11.66
C ALA A 393 3.81 13.32 -11.54
N GLU A 394 4.84 12.64 -12.05
CA GLU A 394 6.20 13.18 -12.14
C GLU A 394 6.28 14.50 -12.92
N ILE A 395 5.59 14.59 -14.07
CA ILE A 395 5.59 15.80 -14.89
C ILE A 395 4.86 16.94 -14.17
N LYS A 396 3.72 16.65 -13.52
CA LYS A 396 2.99 17.64 -12.71
C LYS A 396 3.86 18.18 -11.58
N ALA A 397 4.57 17.31 -10.87
CA ALA A 397 5.53 17.69 -9.81
C ALA A 397 6.61 18.64 -10.33
N LYS A 398 7.23 18.31 -11.48
CA LYS A 398 8.25 19.17 -12.11
C LYS A 398 7.70 20.53 -12.52
N ILE A 399 6.49 20.58 -13.08
CA ILE A 399 5.83 21.85 -13.43
C ILE A 399 5.58 22.69 -12.17
N LYS A 400 5.10 22.08 -11.09
CA LYS A 400 4.84 22.77 -9.82
C LYS A 400 6.13 23.32 -9.22
N SER A 401 7.18 22.49 -9.12
CA SER A 401 8.51 22.91 -8.63
C SER A 401 9.09 24.06 -9.44
N ALA A 402 9.08 23.98 -10.78
CA ALA A 402 9.55 25.05 -11.66
C ALA A 402 8.72 26.35 -11.50
N ASN A 403 7.41 26.24 -11.29
CA ASN A 403 6.56 27.40 -11.00
C ASN A 403 6.89 28.03 -9.64
N SER A 404 7.15 27.24 -8.61
CA SER A 404 7.56 27.74 -7.30
C SER A 404 8.90 28.47 -7.38
N GLN A 405 9.88 27.90 -8.09
CA GLN A 405 11.18 28.56 -8.36
C GLN A 405 11.00 29.86 -9.16
N PHE A 406 10.15 29.86 -10.18
CA PHE A 406 9.84 31.06 -10.95
C PHE A 406 9.14 32.15 -10.11
N GLN A 407 8.29 31.76 -9.16
CA GLN A 407 7.67 32.71 -8.24
C GLN A 407 8.66 33.26 -7.21
N ALA A 408 9.59 32.44 -6.71
CA ALA A 408 10.68 32.88 -5.83
C ALA A 408 11.58 33.90 -6.54
N LEU A 409 11.98 33.62 -7.78
CA LEU A 409 12.76 34.54 -8.63
C LEU A 409 12.00 35.82 -9.01
N ARG A 410 10.67 35.84 -8.93
CA ARG A 410 9.86 37.07 -9.12
C ARG A 410 9.88 37.99 -7.90
N GLN A 411 10.20 37.47 -6.72
CA GLN A 411 10.28 38.24 -5.48
C GLN A 411 11.66 38.87 -5.29
N ASP A 412 12.72 38.26 -5.82
CA ASP A 412 14.05 38.86 -5.92
C ASP A 412 14.18 39.70 -7.20
N ARG A 413 14.28 41.03 -7.06
CA ARG A 413 14.16 41.97 -8.19
C ARG A 413 15.38 42.07 -9.10
N ASP A 414 16.48 41.38 -8.82
CA ASP A 414 17.75 41.54 -9.54
C ASP A 414 18.40 40.22 -10.04
N GLU A 415 17.79 39.05 -9.86
CA GLU A 415 18.32 37.79 -10.44
C GLU A 415 17.69 37.40 -11.79
N ASP A 416 18.54 37.58 -12.80
CA ASP A 416 18.56 37.09 -14.19
C ASP A 416 17.24 36.65 -14.86
N LEU A 417 16.71 37.57 -15.70
CA LEU A 417 15.75 37.33 -16.77
C LEU A 417 16.08 36.09 -17.65
N LYS A 418 17.35 35.68 -17.70
CA LYS A 418 17.80 34.45 -18.38
C LYS A 418 17.37 33.16 -17.66
N GLU A 419 17.47 33.13 -16.33
CA GLU A 419 17.08 31.98 -15.50
C GLU A 419 15.56 31.81 -15.54
N ALA A 420 14.82 32.92 -15.41
CA ALA A 420 13.38 32.98 -15.60
C ALA A 420 12.95 32.54 -17.02
N GLY A 421 13.72 32.93 -18.05
CA GLY A 421 13.52 32.50 -19.42
C GLY A 421 13.76 31.01 -19.64
N ARG A 422 14.79 30.44 -18.99
CA ARG A 422 15.11 29.01 -19.00
C ARG A 422 13.99 28.20 -18.35
N LEU A 423 13.54 28.59 -17.16
CA LEU A 423 12.43 27.95 -16.45
C LEU A 423 11.12 28.02 -17.26
N MET A 424 10.81 29.14 -17.91
CA MET A 424 9.63 29.21 -18.80
C MET A 424 9.71 28.25 -19.99
N LYS A 425 10.91 28.03 -20.53
CA LYS A 425 11.13 27.07 -21.61
C LYS A 425 10.94 25.64 -21.10
N GLU A 426 11.53 25.30 -19.96
CA GLU A 426 11.36 24.00 -19.30
C GLU A 426 9.89 23.71 -18.96
N ILE A 427 9.14 24.69 -18.43
CA ILE A 427 7.69 24.56 -18.15
C ILE A 427 6.92 24.25 -19.44
N ARG A 428 7.20 24.93 -20.55
CA ARG A 428 6.54 24.67 -21.85
C ARG A 428 6.87 23.28 -22.40
N GLU A 429 8.12 22.86 -22.26
CA GLU A 429 8.55 21.51 -22.66
C GLU A 429 7.86 20.43 -21.82
N PHE A 430 7.77 20.62 -20.50
CA PHE A 430 7.04 19.71 -19.62
C PHE A 430 5.54 19.68 -19.91
N GLN A 431 4.92 20.83 -20.20
CA GLN A 431 3.51 20.89 -20.63
C GLN A 431 3.27 20.19 -21.97
N ALA A 432 4.21 20.30 -22.92
CA ALA A 432 4.13 19.59 -24.19
C ALA A 432 4.28 18.07 -24.01
N GLN A 433 5.21 17.64 -23.14
CA GLN A 433 5.35 16.24 -22.76
C GLN A 433 4.08 15.72 -22.06
N GLN A 434 3.50 16.48 -21.14
CA GLN A 434 2.24 16.13 -20.47
C GLN A 434 1.11 15.89 -21.48
N LYS A 435 0.93 16.80 -22.45
CA LYS A 435 -0.07 16.65 -23.51
C LYS A 435 0.17 15.42 -24.38
N SER A 436 1.43 15.14 -24.73
CA SER A 436 1.82 13.94 -25.49
C SER A 436 1.48 12.65 -24.73
N TRP A 437 1.76 12.62 -23.42
CA TRP A 437 1.43 11.47 -22.58
C TRP A 437 -0.08 11.28 -22.38
N ILE A 438 -0.84 12.37 -22.20
CA ILE A 438 -2.31 12.30 -22.16
C ILE A 438 -2.87 11.76 -23.49
N ALA A 439 -2.32 12.19 -24.64
CA ALA A 439 -2.73 11.67 -25.94
C ALA A 439 -2.46 10.16 -26.07
N ARG A 440 -1.30 9.68 -25.61
CA ARG A 440 -0.98 8.23 -25.59
C ARG A 440 -1.91 7.44 -24.67
N LEU A 441 -2.26 7.97 -23.50
CA LEU A 441 -3.25 7.32 -22.62
C LEU A 441 -4.60 7.20 -23.30
N THR A 442 -5.04 8.26 -23.97
CA THR A 442 -6.30 8.27 -24.71
C THR A 442 -6.28 7.20 -25.80
N GLU A 443 -5.19 7.08 -26.55
CA GLU A 443 -5.01 6.07 -27.59
C GLU A 443 -5.01 4.63 -27.03
N ILE A 444 -4.39 4.40 -25.87
CA ILE A 444 -4.39 3.09 -25.19
C ILE A 444 -5.81 2.74 -24.72
N VAL A 445 -6.49 3.68 -24.05
CA VAL A 445 -7.86 3.48 -23.55
C VAL A 445 -8.84 3.25 -24.70
N ASP A 446 -8.73 4.00 -25.78
CA ASP A 446 -9.54 3.83 -26.98
C ASP A 446 -9.26 2.48 -27.65
N GLY A 447 -8.00 2.03 -27.67
CA GLY A 447 -7.62 0.70 -28.16
C GLY A 447 -8.27 -0.42 -27.36
N PHE A 448 -8.26 -0.33 -26.03
CA PHE A 448 -8.96 -1.30 -25.17
C PHE A 448 -10.48 -1.25 -25.34
N HIS A 449 -11.05 -0.05 -25.49
CA HIS A 449 -12.48 0.10 -25.72
C HIS A 449 -12.92 -0.52 -27.05
N GLN A 450 -12.17 -0.28 -28.13
CA GLN A 450 -12.43 -0.87 -29.44
C GLN A 450 -12.31 -2.41 -29.41
N GLN A 451 -11.35 -2.95 -28.67
CA GLN A 451 -11.21 -4.40 -28.49
C GLN A 451 -12.35 -5.01 -27.69
N ALA A 452 -12.80 -4.34 -26.63
CA ALA A 452 -13.97 -4.78 -25.86
C ALA A 452 -15.26 -4.77 -26.70
N VAL A 453 -15.42 -3.75 -27.56
CA VAL A 453 -16.53 -3.66 -28.51
C VAL A 453 -16.46 -4.77 -29.57
N ALA A 454 -15.27 -5.04 -30.12
CA ALA A 454 -15.08 -6.13 -31.09
C ALA A 454 -15.38 -7.50 -30.48
N ALA A 455 -14.89 -7.78 -29.27
CA ALA A 455 -15.17 -9.01 -28.54
C ALA A 455 -16.67 -9.16 -28.22
N ALA A 456 -17.35 -8.05 -27.86
CA ALA A 456 -18.80 -8.05 -27.63
C ALA A 456 -19.59 -8.32 -28.92
N GLN A 457 -19.15 -7.78 -30.06
CA GLN A 457 -19.75 -8.03 -31.37
C GLN A 457 -19.55 -9.48 -31.83
N GLU A 458 -18.36 -10.07 -31.64
CA GLU A 458 -18.10 -11.47 -31.92
C GLU A 458 -18.96 -12.40 -31.05
N ARG A 459 -19.12 -12.07 -29.76
CA ARG A 459 -19.99 -12.83 -28.85
C ARG A 459 -21.46 -12.73 -29.24
N SER A 460 -21.90 -11.56 -29.69
CA SER A 460 -23.25 -11.35 -30.21
C SER A 460 -23.48 -12.09 -31.54
N ALA A 461 -22.48 -12.15 -32.41
CA ALA A 461 -22.54 -12.90 -33.67
C ALA A 461 -22.57 -14.42 -33.42
N ALA A 462 -21.79 -14.92 -32.46
CA ALA A 462 -21.80 -16.32 -32.05
C ALA A 462 -23.16 -16.73 -31.45
N LEU A 463 -23.79 -15.85 -30.66
CA LEU A 463 -25.15 -16.06 -30.14
C LEU A 463 -26.20 -16.06 -31.26
N ALA A 464 -26.09 -15.16 -32.25
CA ALA A 464 -27.00 -15.14 -33.40
C ALA A 464 -26.88 -16.38 -34.30
N ILE A 465 -25.70 -17.02 -34.36
CA ILE A 465 -25.47 -18.29 -35.06
C ILE A 465 -26.09 -19.45 -34.27
N ALA A 466 -25.98 -19.43 -32.94
CA ALA A 466 -26.60 -20.42 -32.06
C ALA A 466 -28.14 -20.34 -32.07
N GLU A 467 -28.72 -19.14 -32.19
CA GLU A 467 -30.17 -18.93 -32.31
C GLU A 467 -30.74 -19.32 -33.69
N LYS A 468 -29.90 -19.44 -34.73
CA LYS A 468 -30.33 -19.79 -36.10
C LYS A 468 -30.47 -21.29 -36.37
N GLY A 469 -30.40 -22.15 -35.35
CA GLY A 469 -30.88 -23.54 -35.35
C GLY A 469 -30.91 -24.22 -36.72
N LEU A 470 -29.75 -24.68 -37.20
CA LEU A 470 -29.71 -25.70 -38.25
C LEU A 470 -30.18 -27.02 -37.62
N GLU A 471 -31.48 -27.28 -37.69
CA GLU A 471 -31.98 -28.66 -37.64
C GLU A 471 -31.36 -29.41 -38.83
N PRO A 472 -30.74 -30.58 -38.64
CA PRO A 472 -30.30 -31.38 -39.76
C PRO A 472 -31.53 -31.92 -40.48
N GLU A 473 -31.74 -31.51 -41.73
CA GLU A 473 -32.60 -32.23 -42.67
C GLU A 473 -32.06 -33.66 -42.78
N VAL A 474 -32.76 -34.59 -42.15
CA VAL A 474 -32.54 -36.02 -42.36
C VAL A 474 -33.02 -36.33 -43.78
N SER A 475 -32.07 -36.62 -44.67
CA SER A 475 -32.36 -37.09 -46.03
C SER A 475 -33.17 -38.38 -45.98
N GLU A 476 -34.19 -38.48 -46.84
CA GLU A 476 -35.10 -39.64 -46.96
C GLU A 476 -34.38 -40.98 -47.25
N GLU A 477 -33.09 -40.96 -47.62
CA GLU A 477 -32.30 -42.19 -47.81
C GLU A 477 -31.89 -42.89 -46.51
N GLU A 478 -31.74 -42.16 -45.38
CA GLU A 478 -31.36 -42.78 -44.10
C GLU A 478 -32.53 -43.43 -43.36
N GLN A 479 -33.78 -43.02 -43.64
CA GLN A 479 -34.97 -43.68 -43.09
C GLN A 479 -35.26 -45.03 -43.76
N ALA A 480 -34.78 -45.26 -44.98
CA ALA A 480 -34.98 -46.54 -45.69
C ALA A 480 -34.02 -47.66 -45.23
N LEU A 481 -32.82 -47.31 -44.74
CA LEU A 481 -31.79 -48.28 -44.33
C LEU A 481 -32.00 -48.84 -42.91
N ALA A 482 -32.71 -48.13 -42.03
CA ALA A 482 -33.00 -48.60 -40.67
C ALA A 482 -34.09 -49.68 -40.61
N ALA A 483 -34.91 -49.85 -41.65
CA ALA A 483 -36.03 -50.80 -41.66
C ALA A 483 -35.65 -52.24 -42.10
N ALA A 484 -34.45 -52.49 -42.63
CA ALA A 484 -34.10 -53.76 -43.27
C ALA A 484 -33.10 -54.66 -42.50
N GLY A 485 -32.70 -54.30 -41.28
CA GLY A 485 -31.51 -54.89 -40.63
C GLY A 485 -31.75 -55.76 -39.39
N THR A 486 -32.82 -56.55 -39.29
CA THR A 486 -32.97 -57.54 -38.20
C THR A 486 -33.09 -58.97 -38.73
N GLN A 487 -31.96 -59.66 -38.86
CA GLN A 487 -31.91 -61.12 -38.67
C GLN A 487 -30.66 -61.54 -37.90
N THR A 488 -30.93 -62.07 -36.71
CA THR A 488 -30.08 -62.79 -35.76
C THR A 488 -29.20 -63.86 -36.38
N ARG A 489 -27.95 -63.98 -35.90
CA ARG A 489 -27.28 -65.28 -35.78
C ARG A 489 -26.28 -65.31 -34.62
N GLU A 490 -26.56 -66.18 -33.65
CA GLU A 490 -25.66 -66.57 -32.56
C GLU A 490 -24.37 -67.19 -33.09
N VAL A 491 -23.22 -66.85 -32.50
CA VAL A 491 -22.01 -67.69 -32.54
C VAL A 491 -21.33 -67.71 -31.16
N LYS A 492 -21.31 -68.91 -30.57
CA LYS A 492 -20.58 -69.32 -29.37
C LYS A 492 -19.07 -69.10 -29.51
N THR A 493 -18.42 -68.54 -28.50
CA THR A 493 -16.95 -68.63 -28.34
C THR A 493 -16.57 -69.47 -27.12
N ARG A 494 -15.88 -70.58 -27.41
CA ARG A 494 -15.27 -71.53 -26.46
C ARG A 494 -13.95 -70.95 -25.93
N ARG A 495 -13.70 -71.11 -24.63
CA ARG A 495 -12.36 -71.01 -23.99
C ARG A 495 -11.43 -72.15 -24.46
N PRO A 496 -10.11 -71.93 -24.58
CA PRO A 496 -9.13 -73.00 -24.48
C PRO A 496 -8.44 -73.06 -23.11
N LEU A 497 -8.12 -74.30 -22.73
CA LEU A 497 -7.55 -74.75 -21.46
C LEU A 497 -6.02 -74.67 -21.44
N ARG A 498 -5.49 -74.45 -20.23
CA ARG A 498 -4.13 -74.76 -19.80
C ARG A 498 -3.70 -76.18 -20.20
N LYS A 499 -2.46 -76.34 -20.67
CA LYS A 499 -1.72 -77.61 -20.58
C LYS A 499 -0.40 -77.40 -19.83
N LYS A 500 -0.26 -78.14 -18.74
CA LYS A 500 1.01 -78.63 -18.18
C LYS A 500 1.30 -80.01 -18.79
N ALA A 501 2.57 -80.32 -19.01
CA ALA A 501 3.22 -81.64 -18.94
C ALA A 501 4.70 -81.43 -19.33
N ALA A 502 5.70 -82.13 -18.80
CA ALA A 502 5.83 -83.06 -17.69
C ALA A 502 7.29 -82.96 -17.23
#